data_AF-A0AAW9J2P7-F1
#
_entry.id   AF-A0AAW9J2P7-F1
#
_cell.length_a   1.000
_cell.length_b   1.000
_cell.length_c   1.000
_cell.angle_alpha   90.00
_cell.angle_beta   90.00
_cell.angle_gamma   90.00
#
_symmetry.space_group_name_H-M   'P 1'
#
loop_
_entity.id
_entity.type
_entity.pdbx_description
1 polymer ?
#
loop_
_entity_poly.entity_id
_entity_poly.type
_entity_poly.pdbx_seq_one_letter_code
_entity_poly.pdbx_strand_id
1 'polypeptide(L)'
;NIDLPAKLHRNKKSTRVRHNKKKLGTSISDRPNSIENREEFGHWEIDCVLGEKSNKDNVLLTLVERKTRYAIISEMPSHSTISVTKALDKIKEFFGSKFSEVFKSITAD
;
A
#
# COMPACT_ATOMS: atom_id res chain seq x y z
N ASN A 1 -60.04 -3.94 29.79
CA ASN A 1 -59.88 -3.97 28.33
C ASN A 1 -59.29 -2.63 27.91
N ILE A 2 -57.95 -2.51 27.94
CA ILE A 2 -57.25 -1.29 27.50
C ILE A 2 -56.40 -1.69 26.31
N ASP A 3 -56.83 -1.17 25.19
CA ASP A 3 -56.32 -1.33 23.84
C ASP A 3 -54.86 -0.84 23.76
N LEU A 4 -53.97 -1.64 23.17
CA LEU A 4 -52.59 -1.26 22.86
C LEU A 4 -52.37 -1.45 21.36
N PRO A 5 -51.73 -0.48 20.70
CA PRO A 5 -50.39 -0.83 20.23
C PRO A 5 -49.41 0.36 20.29
N ALA A 6 -48.40 0.26 21.16
CA ALA A 6 -47.21 1.08 21.04
C ALA A 6 -46.47 0.69 19.75
N LYS A 7 -46.66 1.48 18.70
CA LYS A 7 -45.97 1.35 17.40
C LYS A 7 -44.47 1.57 17.61
N LEU A 8 -43.70 0.48 17.76
CA LEU A 8 -42.24 0.50 17.76
C LEU A 8 -41.74 1.00 16.39
N HIS A 9 -41.39 2.28 16.29
CA HIS A 9 -40.78 2.84 15.09
C HIS A 9 -39.33 2.34 14.99
N ARG A 10 -39.13 1.22 14.30
CA ARG A 10 -37.79 0.70 13.99
C ARG A 10 -37.09 1.67 13.03
N ASN A 11 -36.19 2.50 13.55
CA ASN A 11 -35.28 3.31 12.74
C ASN A 11 -34.45 2.40 11.82
N LYS A 12 -34.78 2.36 10.53
CA LYS A 12 -33.94 1.74 9.52
C LYS A 12 -32.76 2.70 9.29
N LYS A 13 -31.55 2.29 9.71
CA LYS A 13 -30.32 3.02 9.35
C LYS A 13 -30.29 3.14 7.82
N SER A 14 -30.26 4.37 7.32
CA SER A 14 -30.09 4.63 5.89
C SER A 14 -28.81 3.96 5.42
N THR A 15 -28.91 3.07 4.43
CA THR A 15 -27.78 2.48 3.73
C THR A 15 -27.07 3.58 2.97
N ARG A 16 -26.11 4.25 3.62
CA ARG A 16 -25.23 5.21 2.97
C ARG A 16 -24.36 4.46 1.97
N VAL A 17 -24.73 4.53 0.69
CA VAL A 17 -23.94 3.99 -0.41
C VAL A 17 -22.61 4.76 -0.42
N ARG A 18 -21.53 4.12 0.01
CA ARG A 18 -20.19 4.71 -0.06
C ARG A 18 -19.77 4.73 -1.53
N HIS A 19 -19.92 5.89 -2.18
CA HIS A 19 -19.50 6.10 -3.57
C HIS A 19 -17.97 5.90 -3.76
N ASN A 20 -17.18 6.16 -2.72
CA ASN A 20 -15.73 5.95 -2.73
C ASN A 20 -15.40 4.60 -2.09
N LYS A 21 -15.54 3.51 -2.85
CA LYS A 21 -14.87 2.25 -2.49
C LYS A 21 -13.38 2.45 -2.73
N LYS A 22 -12.57 2.34 -1.67
CA LYS A 22 -11.11 2.20 -1.83
C LYS A 22 -10.88 0.98 -2.73
N LYS A 23 -10.17 1.16 -3.84
CA LYS A 23 -9.59 0.02 -4.56
C LYS A 23 -8.48 -0.51 -3.66
N LEU A 24 -8.83 -1.44 -2.78
CA LEU A 24 -7.85 -2.26 -2.10
C LEU A 24 -7.14 -3.02 -3.21
N GLY A 25 -5.81 -2.98 -3.23
CA GLY A 25 -5.02 -3.79 -4.17
C GLY A 25 -5.29 -5.27 -3.95
N THR A 26 -4.60 -6.13 -4.70
CA THR A 26 -4.57 -7.56 -4.42
C THR A 26 -4.11 -7.80 -2.98
N SER A 27 -4.85 -8.60 -2.22
CA SER A 27 -4.50 -8.89 -0.82
C SER A 27 -3.16 -9.61 -0.76
N ILE A 28 -2.43 -9.47 0.35
CA ILE A 28 -1.24 -10.27 0.63
C ILE A 28 -1.54 -11.78 0.57
N SER A 29 -2.75 -12.17 0.98
CA SER A 29 -3.24 -13.55 0.88
C SER A 29 -3.43 -14.03 -0.56
N ASP A 30 -3.57 -13.12 -1.53
CA ASP A 30 -3.83 -13.44 -2.93
C ASP A 30 -2.53 -13.48 -3.76
N ARG A 31 -1.35 -13.41 -3.10
CA ARG A 31 -0.06 -13.48 -3.78
C ARG A 31 0.11 -14.87 -4.41
N PRO A 32 0.58 -14.97 -5.67
CA PRO A 32 1.02 -16.24 -6.24
C PRO A 32 2.04 -16.92 -5.34
N ASN A 33 1.88 -18.24 -5.11
CA ASN A 33 2.79 -19.02 -4.26
C ASN A 33 4.27 -18.90 -4.67
N SER A 34 4.54 -18.72 -5.97
CA SER A 34 5.89 -18.50 -6.49
C SER A 34 6.58 -17.26 -5.89
N ILE A 35 5.83 -16.20 -5.59
CA ILE A 35 6.36 -14.97 -4.98
C ILE A 35 6.57 -15.17 -3.48
N GLU A 36 5.73 -15.99 -2.82
CA GLU A 36 5.82 -16.27 -1.38
C GLU A 36 7.02 -17.12 -1.01
N ASN A 37 7.40 -18.07 -1.86
CA ASN A 37 8.53 -18.95 -1.61
C ASN A 37 9.91 -18.25 -1.73
N ARG A 38 9.96 -16.97 -2.14
CA ARG A 38 11.19 -16.17 -2.30
C ARG A 38 12.22 -16.85 -3.22
N GLU A 39 11.74 -17.60 -4.21
CA GLU A 39 12.56 -18.48 -5.04
C GLU A 39 13.29 -17.72 -6.16
N GLU A 40 12.73 -16.61 -6.64
CA GLU A 40 13.32 -15.81 -7.71
C GLU A 40 13.70 -14.38 -7.30
N PHE A 41 14.72 -13.86 -7.97
CA PHE A 41 15.12 -12.46 -7.86
C PHE A 41 14.18 -11.57 -8.67
N GLY A 42 13.92 -10.39 -8.13
CA GLY A 42 13.23 -9.28 -8.82
C GLY A 42 11.86 -8.96 -8.26
N HIS A 43 11.43 -9.62 -7.18
CA HIS A 43 10.22 -9.27 -6.45
C HIS A 43 10.57 -8.38 -5.26
N TRP A 44 9.97 -7.19 -5.20
CA TRP A 44 10.25 -6.18 -4.20
C TRP A 44 9.01 -5.85 -3.37
N GLU A 45 9.22 -5.69 -2.06
CA GLU A 45 8.22 -5.16 -1.13
C GLU A 45 8.51 -3.68 -0.90
N ILE A 46 7.49 -2.82 -1.06
CA ILE A 46 7.58 -1.39 -0.81
C ILE A 46 6.88 -1.05 0.51
N ASP A 47 7.56 -0.28 1.35
CA ASP A 47 7.04 0.20 2.63
C ASP A 47 7.45 1.67 2.83
N CYS A 48 6.73 2.39 3.69
CA CYS A 48 6.97 3.78 4.04
C CYS A 48 7.15 3.91 5.56
N VAL A 49 8.36 4.23 5.99
CA VAL A 49 8.66 4.54 7.40
C VAL A 49 8.47 6.03 7.64
N LEU A 50 7.53 6.37 8.51
CA LEU A 50 7.29 7.75 8.96
C LEU A 50 8.26 8.10 10.10
N GLY A 51 8.97 9.23 9.96
CA GLY A 51 9.75 9.81 11.05
C GLY A 51 8.87 10.29 12.23
N GLU A 52 9.52 10.62 13.36
CA GLU A 52 8.88 11.12 14.58
C GLU A 52 8.07 12.39 14.32
N LYS A 53 6.88 12.53 14.93
CA LYS A 53 5.81 13.54 14.66
C LYS A 53 6.20 15.01 14.93
N SER A 54 7.23 15.54 14.28
CA SER A 54 7.65 16.93 14.37
C SER A 54 7.23 17.78 13.17
N ASN A 55 6.08 17.51 12.53
CA ASN A 55 5.45 18.38 11.50
C ASN A 55 6.35 18.72 10.27
N LYS A 56 7.55 18.14 10.15
CA LYS A 56 8.52 18.32 9.06
C LYS A 56 9.10 16.98 8.62
N ASP A 57 8.35 15.91 8.84
CA ASP A 57 8.96 14.60 8.98
C ASP A 57 9.20 13.97 7.62
N ASN A 58 10.48 13.89 7.27
CA ASN A 58 10.94 13.13 6.12
C ASN A 58 10.48 11.68 6.28
N VAL A 59 9.97 11.12 5.19
CA VAL A 59 9.47 9.76 5.09
C VAL A 59 10.50 8.96 4.33
N LEU A 60 10.84 7.78 4.84
CA LEU A 60 11.71 6.86 4.12
C LEU A 60 10.86 5.88 3.33
N LEU A 61 11.03 5.90 2.02
CA LEU A 61 10.57 4.82 1.15
C LEU A 61 11.58 3.69 1.21
N THR A 62 11.13 2.49 1.57
CA THR A 62 11.98 1.30 1.59
C THR A 62 11.47 0.29 0.57
N LEU A 63 12.36 -0.18 -0.30
CA LEU A 63 12.12 -1.28 -1.23
C LEU A 63 13.03 -2.43 -0.84
N VAL A 64 12.46 -3.58 -0.49
CA VAL A 64 13.22 -4.76 -0.06
C VAL A 64 12.98 -5.92 -1.03
N GLU A 65 14.06 -6.44 -1.63
CA GLU A 65 14.00 -7.58 -2.52
C GLU A 65 13.77 -8.88 -1.73
N ARG A 66 12.78 -9.70 -2.12
CA ARG A 66 12.29 -10.81 -1.29
C ARG A 66 13.29 -11.95 -1.15
N LYS A 67 14.11 -12.26 -2.18
CA LYS A 67 15.05 -13.39 -2.16
C LYS A 67 16.35 -13.08 -1.44
N THR A 68 17.02 -12.02 -1.87
CA THR A 68 18.34 -11.56 -1.43
C THR A 68 18.28 -10.65 -0.20
N ARG A 69 17.10 -10.08 0.11
CA ARG A 69 16.91 -9.08 1.18
C ARG A 69 17.68 -7.79 0.98
N TYR A 70 18.13 -7.53 -0.25
CA TYR A 70 18.72 -6.25 -0.60
C TYR A 70 17.70 -5.13 -0.44
N ALA A 71 18.09 -4.03 0.21
CA ALA A 71 17.23 -2.91 0.50
C ALA A 71 17.69 -1.65 -0.25
N ILE A 72 16.72 -0.96 -0.86
CA ILE A 72 16.89 0.39 -1.40
C ILE A 72 16.07 1.32 -0.53
N ILE A 73 16.70 2.36 0.00
CA ILE A 73 16.06 3.35 0.88
C ILE A 73 16.15 4.72 0.21
N SER A 74 15.03 5.41 0.11
CA SER A 74 14.93 6.73 -0.52
C SER A 74 14.18 7.69 0.40
N GLU A 75 14.79 8.83 0.69
CA GLU A 75 14.19 9.87 1.52
C GLU A 75 13.20 10.72 0.70
N MET A 76 12.04 10.99 1.29
CA MET A 76 10.94 11.73 0.68
C MET A 76 10.40 12.78 1.64
N PRO A 77 9.86 13.90 1.15
CA PRO A 77 9.32 14.95 2.01
C PRO A 77 7.96 14.60 2.63
N SER A 78 7.25 13.57 2.13
CA SER A 78 5.94 13.16 2.65
C SER A 78 5.56 11.75 2.16
N HIS A 79 4.54 11.14 2.80
CA HIS A 79 3.94 9.86 2.36
C HIS A 79 2.89 10.05 1.24
N SER A 80 2.79 11.24 0.65
CA SER A 80 1.82 11.49 -0.42
C SER A 80 2.14 10.65 -1.65
N THR A 81 1.11 10.26 -2.41
CA THR A 81 1.29 9.50 -3.67
C THR A 81 2.24 10.20 -4.62
N ILE A 82 2.21 11.54 -4.68
CA ILE A 82 3.10 12.35 -5.53
C ILE A 82 4.56 12.18 -5.12
N SER A 83 4.85 12.19 -3.81
CA SER A 83 6.20 11.97 -3.30
C SER A 83 6.69 10.55 -3.60
N VAL A 84 5.84 9.54 -3.39
CA VAL A 84 6.15 8.13 -3.68
C VAL A 84 6.44 7.92 -5.17
N THR A 85 5.61 8.46 -6.07
CA THR A 85 5.83 8.34 -7.51
C THR A 85 7.15 8.98 -7.92
N LYS A 86 7.47 10.19 -7.43
CA LYS A 86 8.74 10.84 -7.72
C LYS A 86 9.95 10.03 -7.25
N ALA A 87 9.85 9.38 -6.09
CA ALA A 87 10.92 8.52 -5.60
C ALA A 87 11.09 7.26 -6.48
N LEU A 88 9.98 6.63 -6.89
CA LEU A 88 10.00 5.50 -7.82
C LEU A 88 10.56 5.89 -9.19
N ASP A 89 10.23 7.08 -9.69
CA ASP A 89 10.77 7.58 -10.96
C ASP A 89 12.29 7.76 -10.90
N LYS A 90 12.82 8.33 -9.81
CA LYS A 90 14.28 8.43 -9.59
C LYS A 90 14.96 7.06 -9.57
N ILE A 91 14.34 6.08 -8.93
CA ILE A 91 14.86 4.70 -8.89
C ILE A 91 14.86 4.12 -10.30
N LYS A 92 13.78 4.32 -11.06
CA LYS A 92 13.67 3.88 -12.44
C LYS A 92 14.73 4.52 -13.33
N GLU A 93 14.96 5.82 -13.20
CA GLU A 93 16.02 6.54 -13.91
C GLU A 93 17.42 6.01 -13.56
N PHE A 94 17.68 5.73 -12.28
CA PHE A 94 18.96 5.18 -11.83
C PHE A 94 19.28 3.82 -12.47
N PHE A 95 18.30 2.92 -12.57
CA PHE A 95 18.49 1.62 -13.23
C PHE A 95 18.36 1.67 -14.75
N GLY A 96 17.70 2.69 -15.30
CA GLY A 96 17.54 2.90 -16.74
C GLY A 96 16.96 1.67 -17.43
N SER A 97 17.66 1.19 -18.47
CA SER A 97 17.26 0.00 -19.24
C SER A 97 17.25 -1.29 -18.42
N LYS A 98 18.00 -1.36 -17.31
CA LYS A 98 18.05 -2.54 -16.44
C LYS A 98 16.89 -2.62 -15.46
N PHE A 99 16.02 -1.61 -15.42
CA PHE A 99 14.91 -1.58 -14.45
C PHE A 99 14.03 -2.83 -14.54
N SER A 100 13.71 -3.32 -15.74
CA SER A 100 12.90 -4.53 -15.92
C SER A 100 13.62 -5.83 -15.53
N GLU A 101 14.96 -5.84 -15.52
CA GLU A 101 15.75 -6.97 -15.05
C GLU A 101 15.80 -7.02 -13.52
N VAL A 102 15.80 -5.83 -12.89
CA VAL A 102 15.87 -5.68 -11.42
C VAL A 102 14.50 -5.76 -10.77
N PHE A 103 13.45 -5.24 -11.40
CA PHE A 103 12.10 -5.15 -10.85
C PHE A 103 11.08 -5.88 -11.73
N LYS A 104 10.72 -7.10 -11.32
CA LYS A 104 9.62 -7.89 -11.91
C LYS A 104 8.28 -7.55 -11.29
N SER A 105 8.22 -7.34 -9.98
CA SER A 105 7.02 -6.86 -9.29
C SER A 105 7.37 -6.02 -8.07
N ILE A 106 6.56 -5.00 -7.80
CA ILE A 106 6.62 -4.22 -6.57
C ILE A 106 5.25 -4.32 -5.88
N THR A 107 5.23 -4.74 -4.61
CA THR A 107 3.99 -4.89 -3.82
C THR A 107 4.06 -4.07 -2.55
N ALA A 108 2.99 -3.32 -2.24
CA ALA A 108 2.79 -2.63 -0.96
C ALA A 108 1.83 -3.46 -0.07
N ASP A 109 1.95 -3.31 1.25
CA ASP A 109 0.94 -3.76 2.24
C ASP A 109 -0.24 -2.76 2.30
#